data_AF-A0AAV0XZ48-F1
#
_entry.id   AF-A0AAV0XZ48-F1
#
_cell.length_a   1.000
_cell.length_b   1.000
_cell.length_c   1.000
_cell.angle_alpha   90.00
_cell.angle_beta   90.00
_cell.angle_gamma   90.00
#
_symmetry.space_group_name_H-M   'P 1'
#
loop_
_entity.id
_entity.type
_entity.pdbx_description
1 polymer ?
#
loop_
_entity_poly.entity_id
_entity_poly.type
_entity_poly.pdbx_seq_one_letter_code
_entity_poly.pdbx_strand_id
1 'polypeptide(L)'
;MYSEFMDSFNDDKYFNFISSLVKNGITSSTYTKRTEVIMLYLKPELQLLQYNIALAKCDATMGHVMKALLKDYPTIEEFSKCSSNICIKTSKWQVMYLTYQTGKNGNLSGLQQFIKERTGVEYLECSENCDGMKAVHSKISTHHLFIDVLQWEGNDLTSSMCSTEAASMVQVKLSDIPQILVYESITFELRGAIHFYKGKNGLRNSIGHYTAYAKRGTHNWELYDDLKKRPIPVKENSLILCEFLIYTI
;
A
#
# COMPACT_ATOMS: atom_id res chain seq x y z
N MET A 1 10.82 -12.35 -14.68
CA MET A 1 10.20 -12.77 -13.41
C MET A 1 9.04 -11.88 -13.00
N TYR A 2 9.24 -10.65 -12.46
CA TYR A 2 8.09 -9.81 -12.07
C TYR A 2 7.26 -9.34 -13.28
N SER A 3 7.89 -9.04 -14.41
CA SER A 3 7.17 -8.72 -15.67
C SER A 3 6.29 -9.88 -16.15
N GLU A 4 6.77 -11.11 -16.07
CA GLU A 4 6.01 -12.31 -16.47
C GLU A 4 4.82 -12.56 -15.54
N PHE A 5 5.00 -12.33 -14.24
CA PHE A 5 3.89 -12.33 -13.28
C PHE A 5 2.84 -11.29 -13.66
N MET A 6 3.26 -10.06 -13.98
CA MET A 6 2.35 -9.01 -14.41
C MET A 6 1.66 -9.32 -15.76
N ASP A 7 2.34 -9.98 -16.69
CA ASP A 7 1.79 -10.40 -17.98
C ASP A 7 0.77 -11.54 -17.84
N SER A 8 0.80 -12.29 -16.72
CA SER A 8 -0.23 -13.30 -16.40
C SER A 8 -1.60 -12.69 -16.07
N PHE A 9 -1.68 -11.36 -15.93
CA PHE A 9 -2.91 -10.61 -15.65
C PHE A 9 -3.53 -9.95 -16.88
N ASN A 10 -3.29 -10.53 -18.06
CA ASN A 10 -3.80 -10.06 -19.34
C ASN A 10 -5.33 -9.93 -19.42
N ASP A 11 -6.09 -10.57 -18.53
CA ASP A 11 -7.55 -10.46 -18.47
C ASP A 11 -8.05 -9.42 -17.44
N ASP A 12 -7.17 -8.94 -16.55
CA ASP A 12 -7.55 -7.97 -15.53
C ASP A 12 -7.56 -6.54 -16.11
N LYS A 13 -8.66 -5.81 -15.90
CA LYS A 13 -8.83 -4.47 -16.48
C LYS A 13 -7.88 -3.44 -15.88
N TYR A 14 -7.53 -3.56 -14.61
CA TYR A 14 -6.58 -2.66 -13.98
C TYR A 14 -5.16 -2.88 -14.52
N PHE A 15 -4.68 -4.12 -14.59
CA PHE A 15 -3.34 -4.40 -15.13
C PHE A 15 -3.23 -4.10 -16.63
N ASN A 16 -4.28 -4.37 -17.40
CA ASN A 16 -4.34 -3.94 -18.80
C ASN A 16 -4.28 -2.42 -18.96
N PHE A 17 -4.96 -1.68 -18.07
CA PHE A 17 -4.87 -0.23 -18.04
C PHE A 17 -3.43 0.23 -17.78
N ILE A 18 -2.76 -0.32 -16.76
CA ILE A 18 -1.36 0.00 -16.44
C ILE A 18 -0.43 -0.35 -17.60
N SER A 19 -0.54 -1.54 -18.18
CA SER A 19 0.25 -1.98 -19.34
C SER A 19 0.08 -1.03 -20.53
N SER A 20 -1.15 -0.59 -20.81
CA SER A 20 -1.42 0.37 -21.87
C SER A 20 -0.83 1.75 -21.62
N LEU A 21 -0.82 2.20 -20.36
CA LEU A 21 -0.25 3.49 -19.94
C LEU A 21 1.27 3.46 -20.07
N VAL A 22 1.93 2.37 -19.67
CA VAL A 22 3.39 2.22 -19.81
C VAL A 22 3.81 2.17 -21.28
N LYS A 23 3.07 1.42 -22.13
CA LYS A 23 3.41 1.23 -23.54
C LYS A 23 3.15 2.48 -24.39
N ASN A 24 2.03 3.16 -24.16
CA ASN A 24 1.55 4.23 -25.06
C ASN A 24 1.66 5.62 -24.44
N GLY A 25 2.04 5.73 -23.15
CA GLY A 25 1.97 6.96 -22.40
C GLY A 25 0.54 7.41 -22.08
N ILE A 26 0.43 8.64 -21.59
CA ILE A 26 -0.86 9.26 -21.26
C ILE A 26 -1.47 9.88 -22.52
N THR A 27 -2.70 9.49 -22.84
CA THR A 27 -3.51 10.02 -23.94
C THR A 27 -4.88 10.46 -23.41
N SER A 28 -5.70 11.13 -24.22
CA SER A 28 -7.08 11.45 -23.84
C SER A 28 -7.88 10.20 -23.45
N SER A 29 -7.64 9.07 -24.13
CA SER A 29 -8.30 7.79 -23.81
C SER A 29 -7.92 7.22 -22.44
N THR A 30 -6.74 7.58 -21.92
CA THR A 30 -6.26 7.15 -20.61
C THR A 30 -7.20 7.65 -19.50
N TYR A 31 -7.73 8.86 -19.62
CA TYR A 31 -8.64 9.43 -18.62
C TYR A 31 -9.98 8.68 -18.57
N THR A 32 -10.55 8.34 -19.73
CA THR A 32 -11.78 7.54 -19.81
C THR A 32 -11.58 6.15 -19.20
N LYS A 33 -10.52 5.44 -19.60
CA LYS A 33 -10.19 4.11 -19.07
C LYS A 33 -9.92 4.13 -17.55
N ARG A 34 -9.26 5.18 -17.06
CA ARG A 34 -9.04 5.37 -15.61
C ARG A 34 -10.38 5.48 -14.87
N THR A 35 -11.32 6.25 -15.41
CA THR A 35 -12.67 6.35 -14.82
C THR A 35 -13.37 4.99 -14.81
N GLU A 36 -13.29 4.21 -15.88
CA GLU A 36 -13.87 2.85 -15.93
C GLU A 36 -13.28 1.93 -14.86
N VAL A 37 -11.96 1.96 -14.66
CA VAL A 37 -11.28 1.20 -13.60
C VAL A 37 -11.76 1.66 -12.22
N ILE A 38 -11.81 2.98 -11.96
CA ILE A 38 -12.29 3.51 -10.67
C ILE A 38 -13.73 3.06 -10.40
N MET A 39 -14.63 3.19 -11.37
CA MET A 39 -16.03 2.79 -11.23
C MET A 39 -16.19 1.30 -10.97
N LEU A 40 -15.39 0.47 -11.64
CA LEU A 40 -15.48 -0.98 -11.52
C LEU A 40 -14.95 -1.49 -10.17
N TYR A 41 -13.78 -1.03 -9.75
CA TYR A 41 -13.07 -1.58 -8.60
C TYR A 41 -13.35 -0.81 -7.31
N LEU A 42 -13.36 0.53 -7.34
CA LEU A 42 -13.61 1.35 -6.13
C LEU A 42 -15.10 1.50 -5.83
N LYS A 43 -15.97 1.35 -6.85
CA LYS A 43 -17.44 1.45 -6.73
C LYS A 43 -17.86 2.69 -5.92
N PRO A 44 -17.44 3.90 -6.34
CA PRO A 44 -17.72 5.12 -5.60
C PRO A 44 -19.22 5.37 -5.47
N GLU A 45 -19.60 6.06 -4.40
CA GLU A 45 -20.98 6.54 -4.22
C GLU A 45 -21.34 7.49 -5.37
N LEU A 46 -22.49 7.26 -5.98
CA LEU A 46 -23.05 8.13 -7.02
C LEU A 46 -24.08 9.06 -6.41
N GLN A 47 -23.81 10.37 -6.45
CA GLN A 47 -24.76 11.40 -6.08
C GLN A 47 -25.41 11.96 -7.35
N LEU A 48 -26.72 11.79 -7.47
CA LEU A 48 -27.49 12.42 -8.54
C LEU A 48 -27.58 13.93 -8.31
N LEU A 49 -27.25 14.69 -9.34
CA LEU A 49 -27.40 16.14 -9.43
C LEU A 49 -28.55 16.48 -10.37
N GLN A 50 -28.80 17.78 -10.58
CA GLN A 50 -29.79 18.24 -11.55
C GLN A 50 -29.37 17.88 -12.99
N TYR A 51 -30.36 17.83 -13.89
CA TYR A 51 -30.16 17.61 -15.33
C TYR A 51 -29.54 16.24 -15.71
N ASN A 52 -29.89 15.17 -14.98
CA ASN A 52 -29.38 13.80 -15.22
C ASN A 52 -27.85 13.69 -15.15
N ILE A 53 -27.21 14.55 -14.36
CA ILE A 53 -25.78 14.49 -14.08
C ILE A 53 -25.58 13.67 -12.80
N ALA A 54 -24.63 12.74 -12.80
CA ALA A 54 -24.20 12.02 -11.61
C ALA A 54 -22.77 12.43 -11.24
N LEU A 55 -22.55 12.74 -9.96
CA LEU A 55 -21.24 12.94 -9.36
C LEU A 55 -20.80 11.62 -8.71
N ALA A 56 -19.68 11.06 -9.16
CA ALA A 56 -19.02 9.97 -8.47
C ALA A 56 -18.09 10.53 -7.38
N LYS A 57 -18.37 10.20 -6.12
CA LYS A 57 -17.52 10.57 -4.98
C LYS A 57 -16.35 9.60 -4.86
N CYS A 58 -15.22 9.97 -5.43
CA CYS A 58 -14.02 9.13 -5.51
C CYS A 58 -13.01 9.40 -4.38
N ASP A 59 -13.48 9.81 -3.21
CA ASP A 59 -12.61 10.05 -2.06
C ASP A 59 -12.04 8.72 -1.56
N ALA A 60 -10.72 8.53 -1.71
CA ALA A 60 -10.06 7.29 -1.36
C ALA A 60 -8.65 7.54 -0.80
N THR A 61 -8.26 6.71 0.17
CA THR A 61 -6.87 6.62 0.64
C THR A 61 -6.08 5.65 -0.23
N MET A 62 -4.74 5.78 -0.26
CA MET A 62 -3.90 4.81 -0.99
C MET A 62 -4.15 3.38 -0.52
N GLY A 63 -4.29 3.16 0.80
CA GLY A 63 -4.64 1.84 1.35
C GLY A 63 -5.98 1.29 0.82
N HIS A 64 -7.01 2.13 0.69
CA HIS A 64 -8.29 1.70 0.11
C HIS A 64 -8.14 1.32 -1.38
N VAL A 65 -7.41 2.15 -2.15
CA VAL A 65 -7.11 1.89 -3.56
C VAL A 65 -6.39 0.55 -3.72
N MET A 66 -5.36 0.30 -2.92
CA MET A 66 -4.60 -0.95 -2.95
C MET A 66 -5.48 -2.16 -2.59
N LYS A 67 -6.33 -2.04 -1.57
CA LYS A 67 -7.25 -3.12 -1.20
C LYS A 67 -8.24 -3.48 -2.30
N ALA A 68 -8.72 -2.50 -3.04
CA ALA A 68 -9.70 -2.71 -4.09
C ALA A 68 -9.07 -3.21 -5.40
N LEU A 69 -7.95 -2.62 -5.82
CA LEU A 69 -7.30 -2.94 -7.10
C LEU A 69 -6.44 -4.20 -7.06
N LEU A 70 -5.91 -4.58 -5.89
CA LEU A 70 -5.01 -5.71 -5.74
C LEU A 70 -5.60 -6.85 -4.92
N LYS A 71 -6.92 -6.91 -4.79
CA LYS A 71 -7.65 -7.87 -3.94
C LYS A 71 -7.15 -9.32 -4.09
N ASP A 72 -6.86 -9.74 -5.32
CA ASP A 72 -6.45 -11.12 -5.63
C ASP A 72 -4.91 -11.30 -5.59
N TYR A 73 -4.18 -10.25 -5.23
CA TYR A 73 -2.71 -10.16 -5.26
C TYR A 73 -2.16 -9.63 -3.92
N PRO A 74 -2.40 -10.34 -2.80
CA PRO A 74 -1.99 -9.91 -1.47
C PRO A 74 -0.47 -9.74 -1.34
N THR A 75 -0.07 -8.91 -0.38
CA THR A 75 1.31 -8.87 0.14
C THR A 75 1.58 -10.04 1.10
N ILE A 76 0.60 -10.40 1.94
CA ILE A 76 0.67 -11.57 2.84
C ILE A 76 -0.61 -12.39 2.75
N GLU A 77 -0.47 -13.71 2.72
CA GLU A 77 -1.55 -14.65 3.02
C GLU A 77 -1.34 -15.24 4.42
N GLU A 78 -2.35 -15.14 5.27
CA GLU A 78 -2.33 -15.70 6.62
C GLU A 78 -3.22 -16.94 6.69
N PHE A 79 -2.73 -17.95 7.39
CA PHE A 79 -3.41 -19.20 7.64
C PHE A 79 -3.43 -19.43 9.13
N SER A 80 -4.62 -19.64 9.68
CA SER A 80 -4.73 -19.94 11.10
C SER A 80 -5.46 -21.24 11.36
N LYS A 81 -4.99 -21.97 12.36
CA LYS A 81 -5.53 -23.27 12.77
C LYS A 81 -5.59 -23.36 14.30
N CYS A 82 -6.76 -23.73 14.81
CA CYS A 82 -6.99 -24.06 16.21
C CYS A 82 -6.34 -25.40 16.56
N SER A 83 -5.74 -25.51 17.75
CA SER A 83 -5.19 -26.78 18.26
C SER A 83 -6.26 -27.75 18.77
N SER A 84 -7.45 -27.27 19.14
CA SER A 84 -8.51 -28.12 19.67
C SER A 84 -9.31 -28.81 18.55
N ASN A 85 -9.68 -30.06 18.78
CA ASN A 85 -10.47 -30.86 17.83
C ASN A 85 -11.94 -30.46 17.81
N ILE A 86 -12.39 -29.62 18.74
CA ILE A 86 -13.77 -29.12 18.83
C ILE A 86 -13.97 -27.89 17.92
N CYS A 87 -12.87 -27.18 17.63
CA CYS A 87 -12.81 -25.91 16.92
C CYS A 87 -11.99 -26.01 15.62
N ILE A 88 -12.23 -27.02 14.78
CA ILE A 88 -11.48 -27.21 13.50
C ILE A 88 -11.88 -26.14 12.47
N LYS A 89 -11.71 -24.87 12.83
CA LYS A 89 -11.85 -23.70 11.98
C LYS A 89 -10.46 -23.39 11.47
N THR A 90 -10.26 -23.67 10.19
CA THR A 90 -9.14 -23.08 9.45
C THR A 90 -9.65 -21.80 8.83
N SER A 91 -8.90 -20.71 8.98
CA SER A 91 -9.22 -19.47 8.25
C SER A 91 -8.03 -19.01 7.44
N LYS A 92 -8.34 -18.46 6.27
CA LYS A 92 -7.37 -17.82 5.38
C LYS A 92 -7.72 -16.35 5.29
N TRP A 93 -6.73 -15.49 5.49
CA TRP A 93 -6.86 -14.04 5.35
C TRP A 93 -5.83 -13.51 4.37
N GLN A 94 -6.21 -12.49 3.62
CA GLN A 94 -5.34 -11.86 2.64
C GLN A 94 -5.11 -10.41 3.05
N VAL A 95 -3.83 -10.05 3.19
CA VAL A 95 -3.38 -8.73 3.61
C VAL A 95 -2.73 -8.05 2.41
N MET A 96 -3.39 -7.00 1.92
CA MET A 96 -3.02 -6.32 0.68
C MET A 96 -1.75 -5.48 0.84
N TYR A 97 -1.58 -4.89 2.01
CA TYR A 97 -0.41 -4.12 2.40
C TYR A 97 -0.19 -4.22 3.90
N LEU A 98 1.05 -3.99 4.32
CA LEU A 98 1.45 -3.96 5.73
C LEU A 98 1.46 -2.53 6.23
N THR A 99 1.10 -2.33 7.50
CA THR A 99 1.21 -1.01 8.12
C THR A 99 2.44 -1.00 9.03
N TYR A 100 3.45 -0.24 8.63
CA TYR A 100 4.65 -0.01 9.44
C TYR A 100 4.52 1.29 10.23
N GLN A 101 4.71 1.18 11.55
CA GLN A 101 4.68 2.32 12.45
C GLN A 101 6.11 2.70 12.82
N THR A 102 6.50 3.95 12.55
CA THR A 102 7.75 4.53 13.07
C THR A 102 7.47 5.38 14.30
N GLY A 103 8.47 5.46 15.17
CA GLY A 103 8.50 6.43 16.26
C GLY A 103 8.71 7.88 15.77
N LYS A 104 8.87 8.81 16.73
CA LYS A 104 8.91 10.28 16.53
C LYS A 104 9.89 10.78 15.46
N ASN A 105 10.95 10.05 15.17
CA ASN A 105 11.99 10.50 14.25
C ASN A 105 11.74 10.11 12.78
N GLY A 106 10.65 9.40 12.47
CA GLY A 106 10.34 8.99 11.10
C GLY A 106 11.33 8.00 10.48
N ASN A 107 12.15 7.34 11.30
CA ASN A 107 13.23 6.48 10.83
C ASN A 107 12.69 5.13 10.31
N LEU A 108 13.07 4.75 9.09
CA LEU A 108 12.66 3.52 8.42
C LEU A 108 13.64 2.36 8.55
N SER A 109 14.75 2.52 9.29
CA SER A 109 15.77 1.48 9.46
C SER A 109 15.22 0.19 10.11
N GLY A 110 14.09 0.27 10.81
CA GLY A 110 13.44 -0.89 11.43
C GLY A 110 12.59 -1.75 10.50
N LEU A 111 12.40 -1.38 9.22
CA LEU A 111 11.52 -2.11 8.29
C LEU A 111 11.90 -3.59 8.15
N GLN A 112 13.18 -3.92 8.06
CA GLN A 112 13.64 -5.31 7.93
C GLN A 112 13.26 -6.15 9.16
N GLN A 113 13.37 -5.58 10.36
CA GLN A 113 13.02 -6.25 11.59
C GLN A 113 11.50 -6.43 11.70
N PHE A 114 10.74 -5.40 11.34
CA PHE A 114 9.28 -5.46 11.25
C PHE A 114 8.79 -6.59 10.35
N ILE A 115 9.38 -6.77 9.16
CA ILE A 115 9.00 -7.88 8.26
C ILE A 115 9.24 -9.24 8.90
N LYS A 116 10.36 -9.41 9.62
CA LYS A 116 10.67 -10.65 10.35
C LYS A 116 9.67 -10.93 11.46
N GLU A 117 9.32 -9.92 12.25
CA GLU A 117 8.34 -10.04 13.32
C GLU A 117 6.95 -10.38 12.77
N ARG A 118 6.53 -9.68 11.71
CA ARG A 118 5.21 -9.85 11.09
C ARG A 118 4.99 -11.23 10.47
N THR A 119 6.08 -11.93 10.15
CA THR A 119 6.07 -13.29 9.58
C THR A 119 6.35 -14.39 10.60
N GLY A 120 6.62 -14.02 11.85
CA GLY A 120 6.69 -14.99 12.94
C GLY A 120 5.36 -15.72 13.14
N VAL A 121 5.43 -16.90 13.75
CA VAL A 121 4.21 -17.62 14.16
C VAL A 121 3.63 -16.92 15.37
N GLU A 122 2.40 -16.44 15.24
CA GLU A 122 1.66 -15.86 16.36
C GLU A 122 0.75 -16.92 16.99
N TYR A 123 0.65 -16.88 18.32
CA TYR A 123 -0.22 -17.75 19.09
C TYR A 123 -1.28 -16.89 19.78
N LEU A 124 -2.54 -17.18 19.50
CA LEU A 124 -3.70 -16.46 20.04
C LEU A 124 -4.67 -17.44 20.67
N GLU A 125 -5.48 -16.99 21.61
CA GLU A 125 -6.60 -17.81 22.11
C GLU A 125 -7.64 -18.01 21.01
N CYS A 126 -8.30 -19.16 21.03
CA CYS A 126 -9.40 -19.45 20.13
C CYS A 126 -10.68 -18.72 20.58
N SER A 127 -11.63 -18.53 19.67
CA SER A 127 -12.87 -17.80 19.94
C SER A 127 -13.62 -18.35 21.16
N GLU A 128 -14.48 -17.52 21.77
CA GLU A 128 -15.34 -17.90 22.89
C GLU A 128 -15.95 -19.31 22.71
N ASN A 129 -15.81 -20.14 23.74
CA ASN A 129 -16.14 -21.58 23.79
C ASN A 129 -15.10 -22.54 23.18
N CYS A 130 -13.83 -22.15 23.16
CA CYS A 130 -12.74 -23.04 22.77
C CYS A 130 -11.48 -22.85 23.62
N ASP A 131 -11.10 -23.88 24.39
CA ASP A 131 -9.87 -23.91 25.20
C ASP A 131 -8.60 -24.22 24.38
N GLY A 132 -8.60 -23.86 23.09
CA GLY A 132 -7.51 -24.12 22.15
C GLY A 132 -6.62 -22.90 21.93
N MET A 133 -5.39 -23.15 21.48
CA MET A 133 -4.49 -22.12 20.97
C MET A 133 -4.56 -22.11 19.44
N LYS A 134 -4.75 -20.92 18.86
CA LYS A 134 -4.73 -20.66 17.43
C LYS A 134 -3.31 -20.29 17.04
N ALA A 135 -2.67 -21.11 16.21
CA ALA A 135 -1.44 -20.72 15.55
C ALA A 135 -1.79 -19.97 14.26
N VAL A 136 -1.18 -18.80 14.04
CA VAL A 136 -1.27 -18.01 12.82
C VAL A 136 0.07 -18.06 12.09
N HIS A 137 0.03 -18.53 10.86
CA HIS A 137 1.18 -18.57 9.96
C HIS A 137 0.98 -17.54 8.85
N SER A 138 2.01 -16.75 8.60
CA SER A 138 2.00 -15.72 7.55
C SER A 138 2.93 -16.12 6.42
N LYS A 139 2.45 -16.05 5.18
CA LYS A 139 3.25 -16.28 3.98
C LYS A 139 3.32 -14.99 3.17
N ILE A 140 4.52 -14.45 3.02
CA ILE A 140 4.77 -13.28 2.16
C ILE A 140 4.64 -13.66 0.67
N SER A 141 4.09 -12.73 -0.12
CA SER A 141 4.07 -12.81 -1.59
C SER A 141 5.47 -12.91 -2.14
N THR A 142 5.68 -13.81 -3.10
CA THR A 142 6.98 -13.98 -3.76
C THR A 142 7.29 -12.91 -4.82
N HIS A 143 6.41 -11.91 -4.99
CA HIS A 143 6.51 -10.94 -6.08
C HIS A 143 6.66 -9.50 -5.57
N HIS A 144 5.86 -9.11 -4.56
CA HIS A 144 5.78 -7.72 -4.12
C HIS A 144 5.55 -7.59 -2.61
N LEU A 145 5.96 -6.44 -2.08
CA LEU A 145 5.60 -5.96 -0.75
C LEU A 145 5.08 -4.53 -0.85
N PHE A 146 3.88 -4.32 -0.33
CA PHE A 146 3.26 -3.00 -0.18
C PHE A 146 3.23 -2.62 1.29
N ILE A 147 3.76 -1.44 1.63
CA ILE A 147 3.90 -1.00 3.02
C ILE A 147 3.35 0.42 3.17
N ASP A 148 2.26 0.56 3.90
CA ASP A 148 1.75 1.83 4.42
C ASP A 148 2.62 2.26 5.60
N VAL A 149 3.04 3.52 5.61
CA VAL A 149 3.94 4.06 6.61
C VAL A 149 3.20 5.10 7.45
N LEU A 150 3.19 4.88 8.77
CA LEU A 150 2.59 5.79 9.73
C LEU A 150 3.66 6.30 10.70
N GLN A 151 3.67 7.60 10.98
CA GLN A 151 4.39 8.11 12.14
C GLN A 151 3.44 8.12 13.33
N TRP A 152 3.80 7.35 14.36
CA TRP A 152 2.99 7.25 15.57
C TRP A 152 3.72 7.86 16.76
N GLU A 153 3.10 8.86 17.38
CA GLU A 153 3.59 9.47 18.62
C GLU A 153 2.85 8.85 19.81
N GLY A 154 3.28 7.67 20.23
CA GLY A 154 2.85 7.09 21.49
C GLY A 154 3.52 7.82 22.64
N ASN A 155 2.81 8.73 23.31
CA ASN A 155 3.11 9.12 24.70
C ASN A 155 2.02 9.95 25.40
N ASP A 156 0.80 10.03 24.88
CA ASP A 156 -0.32 10.55 25.67
C ASP A 156 -1.41 9.48 25.79
N LEU A 157 -1.91 9.24 27.01
CA LEU A 157 -3.05 8.35 27.27
C LEU A 157 -4.34 8.81 26.54
N THR A 158 -4.32 10.00 25.95
CA THR A 158 -5.36 10.52 25.03
C THR A 158 -5.04 10.28 23.55
N SER A 159 -3.78 10.02 23.17
CA SER A 159 -3.37 9.75 21.78
C SER A 159 -3.58 8.29 21.36
N SER A 160 -3.84 7.36 22.29
CA SER A 160 -4.33 6.02 21.96
C SER A 160 -5.75 6.01 21.38
N MET A 161 -6.43 7.17 21.32
CA MET A 161 -7.71 7.37 20.63
C MET A 161 -7.57 8.07 19.27
N CYS A 162 -6.35 8.41 18.81
CA CYS A 162 -6.18 9.03 17.50
C CYS A 162 -6.34 7.98 16.40
N SER A 163 -7.38 8.13 15.58
CA SER A 163 -7.54 7.40 14.31
C SER A 163 -6.25 7.44 13.49
N THR A 164 -5.96 6.40 12.71
CA THR A 164 -4.88 6.41 11.69
C THR A 164 -4.95 7.62 10.75
N GLU A 165 -6.12 8.25 10.68
CA GLU A 165 -6.45 9.47 9.95
C GLU A 165 -5.79 10.76 10.49
N ALA A 166 -5.30 10.76 11.74
CA ALA A 166 -4.67 11.91 12.40
C ALA A 166 -3.16 11.76 12.60
N ALA A 167 -2.58 10.60 12.26
CA ALA A 167 -1.15 10.34 12.40
C ALA A 167 -0.30 11.31 11.56
N SER A 168 0.86 11.71 12.10
CA SER A 168 1.82 12.51 11.34
C SER A 168 2.37 11.69 10.16
N MET A 169 2.83 12.38 9.12
CA MET A 169 3.42 11.72 7.96
C MET A 169 4.92 11.63 8.11
N VAL A 170 5.47 10.50 7.68
CA VAL A 170 6.91 10.26 7.78
C VAL A 170 7.64 11.10 6.76
N GLN A 171 8.45 12.02 7.27
CA GLN A 171 9.35 12.81 6.44
C GLN A 171 10.72 12.11 6.35
N VAL A 172 11.09 11.65 5.16
CA VAL A 172 12.30 10.83 4.94
C VAL A 172 12.96 11.18 3.62
N LYS A 173 14.29 11.07 3.53
CA LYS A 173 14.98 11.18 2.25
C LYS A 173 14.84 9.87 1.48
N LEU A 174 14.74 9.93 0.16
CA LEU A 174 14.67 8.72 -0.67
C LEU A 174 15.87 7.77 -0.43
N SER A 175 17.06 8.32 -0.17
CA SER A 175 18.28 7.60 0.17
C SER A 175 18.21 6.84 1.50
N ASP A 176 17.38 7.31 2.42
CA ASP A 176 17.31 6.79 3.79
C ASP A 176 16.25 5.67 3.92
N ILE A 177 15.45 5.46 2.88
CA ILE A 177 14.54 4.30 2.77
C ILE A 177 15.40 3.06 2.53
N PRO A 178 15.23 1.96 3.30
CA PRO A 178 15.88 0.69 3.02
C PRO A 178 15.67 0.27 1.55
N GLN A 179 16.76 0.11 0.82
CA GLN A 179 16.68 -0.19 -0.61
C GLN A 179 16.39 -1.67 -0.88
N ILE A 180 16.68 -2.53 0.10
CA ILE A 180 16.57 -3.97 0.01
C ILE A 180 15.90 -4.47 1.29
N LEU A 181 14.92 -5.36 1.13
CA LEU A 181 14.33 -6.16 2.20
C LEU A 181 14.49 -7.64 1.85
N VAL A 182 14.82 -8.47 2.84
CA VAL A 182 15.04 -9.90 2.65
C VAL A 182 14.06 -10.68 3.51
N TYR A 183 13.39 -11.66 2.89
CA TYR A 183 12.55 -12.64 3.59
C TYR A 183 12.90 -14.04 3.08
N GLU A 184 13.36 -14.91 3.97
CA GLU A 184 13.92 -16.23 3.63
C GLU A 184 15.01 -16.11 2.55
N SER A 185 14.76 -16.65 1.35
CA SER A 185 15.67 -16.59 0.19
C SER A 185 15.28 -15.51 -0.83
N ILE A 186 14.21 -14.76 -0.57
CA ILE A 186 13.66 -13.76 -1.48
C ILE A 186 14.20 -12.39 -1.11
N THR A 187 14.71 -11.68 -2.11
CA THR A 187 15.21 -10.32 -1.99
C THR A 187 14.25 -9.38 -2.72
N PHE A 188 13.72 -8.40 -2.01
CA PHE A 188 12.85 -7.36 -2.55
C PHE A 188 13.61 -6.04 -2.64
N GLU A 189 13.57 -5.43 -3.81
CA GLU A 189 14.15 -4.11 -4.08
C GLU A 189 13.08 -3.02 -3.99
N LEU A 190 13.45 -1.88 -3.41
CA LEU A 190 12.62 -0.68 -3.42
C LEU A 190 12.42 -0.19 -4.85
N ARG A 191 11.16 -0.16 -5.31
CA ARG A 191 10.78 0.35 -6.63
C ARG A 191 10.26 1.77 -6.59
N GLY A 192 9.66 2.17 -5.47
CA GLY A 192 9.15 3.53 -5.34
C GLY A 192 8.52 3.82 -4.00
N ALA A 193 8.18 5.09 -3.84
CA ALA A 193 7.46 5.62 -2.69
C ALA A 193 6.31 6.52 -3.16
N ILE A 194 5.19 6.47 -2.46
CA ILE A 194 4.06 7.36 -2.65
C ILE A 194 4.19 8.51 -1.65
N HIS A 195 4.07 9.71 -2.19
CA HIS A 195 4.08 10.95 -1.45
C HIS A 195 2.68 11.54 -1.43
N PHE A 196 2.27 12.07 -0.29
CA PHE A 196 1.02 12.81 -0.15
C PHE A 196 1.25 14.26 0.24
N TYR A 197 0.78 15.18 -0.60
CA TYR A 197 0.69 16.60 -0.30
C TYR A 197 -0.62 16.87 0.43
N LYS A 198 -0.51 17.27 1.70
CA LYS A 198 -1.67 17.63 2.53
C LYS A 198 -2.42 18.81 1.94
N GLY A 199 -3.74 18.80 2.07
CA GLY A 199 -4.57 19.97 1.86
C GLY A 199 -4.33 21.05 2.94
N LYS A 200 -5.00 22.18 2.80
CA LYS A 200 -4.83 23.36 3.68
C LYS A 200 -5.01 23.07 5.17
N ASN A 201 -5.79 22.03 5.52
CA ASN A 201 -6.08 21.68 6.91
C ASN A 201 -4.96 20.88 7.59
N GLY A 202 -3.92 20.47 6.85
CA GLY A 202 -2.74 19.80 7.44
C GLY A 202 -2.98 18.39 7.99
N LEU A 203 -4.19 17.86 7.89
CA LEU A 203 -4.55 16.51 8.33
C LEU A 203 -4.24 15.47 7.25
N ARG A 204 -3.98 14.23 7.64
CA ARG A 204 -3.70 13.13 6.70
C ARG A 204 -4.96 12.73 5.90
N ASN A 205 -6.14 12.88 6.47
CA ASN A 205 -7.43 12.68 5.78
C ASN A 205 -7.93 13.92 5.02
N SER A 206 -7.17 15.01 4.99
CA SER A 206 -7.58 16.18 4.20
C SER A 206 -7.57 15.84 2.72
N ILE A 207 -8.44 16.47 1.92
CA ILE A 207 -8.33 16.40 0.46
C ILE A 207 -6.98 16.99 0.07
N GLY A 208 -6.14 16.17 -0.54
CA GLY A 208 -4.78 16.50 -0.90
C GLY A 208 -4.41 15.97 -2.28
N HIS A 209 -3.12 15.84 -2.53
CA HIS A 209 -2.59 15.42 -3.83
C HIS A 209 -1.55 14.31 -3.66
N TYR A 210 -1.74 13.19 -4.35
CA TYR A 210 -0.78 12.09 -4.36
C TYR A 210 0.19 12.24 -5.53
N THR A 211 1.46 11.98 -5.25
CA THR A 211 2.50 11.86 -6.28
C THR A 211 3.32 10.61 -6.03
N ALA A 212 4.00 10.10 -7.05
CA ALA A 212 4.80 8.89 -6.96
C ALA A 212 6.27 9.16 -7.29
N TYR A 213 7.16 8.69 -6.43
CA TYR A 213 8.60 8.68 -6.65
C TYR A 213 8.98 7.28 -7.10
N ALA A 214 9.43 7.13 -8.34
CA ALA A 214 9.84 5.85 -8.91
C ALA A 214 11.36 5.79 -9.08
N LYS A 215 11.93 4.65 -8.74
CA LYS A 215 13.36 4.38 -8.88
C LYS A 215 13.65 3.79 -10.27
N ARG A 216 14.53 4.43 -11.03
CA ARG A 216 14.98 4.05 -12.39
C ARG A 216 16.45 3.64 -12.36
N GLY A 217 16.72 2.41 -11.93
CA GLY A 217 18.10 1.93 -11.71
C GLY A 217 18.65 2.37 -10.35
N THR A 218 19.96 2.33 -10.15
CA THR A 218 20.54 2.38 -8.80
C THR A 218 20.36 3.71 -8.07
N HIS A 219 20.53 4.85 -8.77
CA HIS A 219 20.53 6.18 -8.16
C HIS A 219 19.62 7.21 -8.85
N ASN A 220 18.89 6.80 -9.89
CA ASN A 220 18.00 7.73 -10.58
C ASN A 220 16.60 7.61 -10.01
N TRP A 221 16.04 8.73 -9.58
CA TRP A 221 14.66 8.83 -9.15
C TRP A 221 13.89 9.76 -10.07
N GLU A 222 12.62 9.43 -10.28
CA GLU A 222 11.70 10.24 -11.06
C GLU A 222 10.42 10.49 -10.26
N LEU A 223 9.99 11.75 -10.22
CA LEU A 223 8.70 12.16 -9.69
C LEU A 223 7.66 12.11 -10.81
N TYR A 224 6.59 11.37 -10.55
CA TYR A 224 5.37 11.29 -11.34
C TYR A 224 4.28 12.09 -10.62
N ASP A 225 3.90 13.19 -11.24
CA ASP A 225 2.86 14.11 -10.80
C ASP A 225 1.90 14.30 -11.98
N ASP A 226 0.61 13.99 -11.79
CA ASP A 226 -0.37 14.02 -12.88
C ASP A 226 -0.65 15.44 -13.40
N LEU A 227 -0.26 16.46 -12.63
CA LEU A 227 -0.27 17.86 -13.04
C LEU A 227 0.89 18.22 -13.97
N LYS A 228 1.84 17.30 -14.18
CA LYS A 228 3.01 17.48 -15.03
C LYS A 228 2.92 16.58 -16.26
N LYS A 229 3.34 17.12 -17.41
CA LYS A 229 3.31 16.38 -18.69
C LYS A 229 4.34 15.26 -18.77
N ARG A 230 5.41 15.33 -17.97
CA ARG A 230 6.54 14.38 -18.01
C ARG A 230 7.05 14.13 -16.60
N PRO A 231 7.65 12.96 -16.34
CA PRO A 231 8.35 12.69 -15.10
C PRO A 231 9.48 13.68 -14.87
N ILE A 232 9.72 14.04 -13.60
CA ILE A 232 10.75 15.00 -13.20
C ILE A 232 11.89 14.23 -12.53
N PRO A 233 13.13 14.30 -13.02
CA PRO A 233 14.27 13.71 -12.32
C PRO A 233 14.44 14.35 -10.94
N VAL A 234 14.65 13.53 -9.92
CA VAL A 234 14.87 13.98 -8.54
C VAL A 234 16.09 13.31 -7.94
N LYS A 235 16.76 14.01 -7.02
CA LYS A 235 17.94 13.50 -6.33
C LYS A 235 17.53 12.52 -5.23
N GLU A 236 18.37 11.53 -4.94
CA GLU A 236 18.15 10.57 -3.84
C GLU A 236 18.09 11.23 -2.45
N ASN A 237 18.69 12.40 -2.29
CA ASN A 237 18.63 13.17 -1.04
C ASN A 237 17.35 14.03 -0.90
N SER A 238 16.43 13.96 -1.87
CA SER A 238 15.14 14.65 -1.81
C SER A 238 14.32 14.16 -0.63
N LEU A 239 13.79 15.11 0.14
CA LEU A 239 12.96 14.86 1.30
C LEU A 239 11.49 14.71 0.86
N ILE A 240 10.84 13.61 1.24
CA ILE A 240 9.45 13.31 0.89
C ILE A 240 8.61 13.08 2.13
N LEU A 241 7.31 13.39 2.04
CA LEU A 241 6.28 12.95 2.99
C LEU A 241 5.80 11.58 2.52
N CYS A 242 6.51 10.54 2.98
CA CYS A 242 6.25 9.17 2.58
C CYS A 242 4.99 8.65 3.26
N GLU A 243 4.04 8.19 2.45
CA GLU A 243 2.85 7.50 2.90
C GLU A 243 2.90 6.00 2.60
N PHE A 244 3.51 5.62 1.47
CA PHE A 244 3.48 4.24 1.02
C PHE A 244 4.78 3.84 0.34
N LEU A 245 5.22 2.60 0.54
CA LEU A 245 6.42 2.04 -0.08
C LEU A 245 6.04 0.83 -0.92
N ILE A 246 6.76 0.68 -2.03
CA ILE A 246 6.55 -0.39 -3.01
C ILE A 246 7.88 -1.10 -3.21
N TYR A 247 7.92 -2.38 -2.86
CA TYR A 247 9.03 -3.27 -3.16
C TYR A 247 8.58 -4.41 -4.07
N THR A 248 9.47 -4.85 -4.96
CA THR A 248 9.26 -6.05 -5.77
C THR A 248 10.54 -6.86 -5.82
N ILE A 249 10.46 -8.12 -6.22
CA ILE A 249 11.63 -8.88 -6.67
C ILE A 249 12.30 -8.25 -7.90
#